data_AF-A0A133ZGQ9-F1
#
_entry.id   AF-A0A133ZGQ9-F1
#
_cell.length_a   1.000
_cell.length_b   1.000
_cell.length_c   1.000
_cell.angle_alpha   90.00
_cell.angle_beta   90.00
_cell.angle_gamma   90.00
#
_symmetry.space_group_name_H-M   'P 1'
#
loop_
_entity.id
_entity.type
_entity.pdbx_description
1 polymer ?
#
loop_
_entity_poly.entity_id
_entity_poly.type
_entity_poly.pdbx_seq_one_letter_code
_entity_poly.pdbx_strand_id
1 'polypeptide(L)'
;MSETPDQTPDTTAAKKQEKSPWPEAAVYAMGVWAVALGAEVVHQILQVILGILNRDVMVAQMSKFLRDEDPTAYSDGLVRLSAYLSIGFSAFVAFVILGVLAWMLTLFRAKHKWAGTARRLLFIFGLYYALRVVFVFVTSPAGSDAPDWLFAIDGMIQIVAGVAGGLGVYFGSREPVIKYTGEYEQIRKLQKELEEEQKKREEEKKREAEEKKKDDAPR
;
A
#
# COMPACT_ATOMS: atom_id res chain seq x y z
N MET A 1 66.56 5.19 30.63
CA MET A 1 66.09 3.88 30.12
C MET A 1 64.66 3.67 30.60
N SER A 2 63.70 3.93 29.72
CA SER A 2 62.38 3.27 29.63
C SER A 2 61.57 4.08 28.62
N GLU A 3 61.83 3.83 27.34
CA GLU A 3 60.94 4.21 26.24
C GLU A 3 59.65 3.43 26.42
N THR A 4 58.52 4.13 26.54
CA THR A 4 57.20 3.49 26.54
C THR A 4 56.59 3.69 25.15
N PRO A 5 56.05 2.64 24.51
CA PRO A 5 55.86 2.59 23.06
C PRO A 5 54.61 3.33 22.59
N ASP A 6 54.77 3.95 21.42
CA ASP A 6 53.80 4.29 20.38
C ASP A 6 52.40 3.66 20.56
N GLN A 7 51.45 4.45 21.06
CA GLN A 7 50.02 4.15 20.96
C GLN A 7 49.52 4.65 19.60
N THR A 8 49.71 3.84 18.57
CA THR A 8 48.90 3.91 17.36
C THR A 8 47.46 3.48 17.72
N PRO A 9 46.44 4.35 17.54
CA PRO A 9 45.07 3.91 17.74
C PRO A 9 44.74 2.92 16.63
N ASP A 10 44.45 1.69 17.08
CA ASP A 10 44.00 0.54 16.32
C ASP A 10 42.84 0.92 15.38
N THR A 11 43.21 1.39 14.19
CA THR A 11 42.30 1.70 13.08
C THR A 11 42.07 0.43 12.28
N THR A 12 41.74 -0.67 12.97
CA THR A 12 41.39 -1.94 12.31
C THR A 12 40.16 -2.56 12.97
N ALA A 13 39.17 -1.74 13.32
CA ALA A 13 37.82 -2.20 13.63
C ALA A 13 36.73 -1.40 12.91
N ALA A 14 37.10 -0.69 11.83
CA ALA A 14 36.14 -0.31 10.81
C ALA A 14 35.70 -1.58 10.08
N LYS A 15 34.77 -2.32 10.70
CA LYS A 15 34.00 -3.38 10.05
C LYS A 15 33.56 -2.83 8.70
N LYS A 16 34.14 -3.41 7.66
CA LYS A 16 33.80 -3.25 6.26
C LYS A 16 32.30 -3.52 6.13
N GLN A 17 31.48 -2.48 6.33
CA GLN A 17 30.10 -2.47 5.89
C GLN A 17 30.19 -2.58 4.38
N GLU A 18 30.01 -3.81 3.89
CA GLU A 18 29.62 -4.06 2.52
C GLU A 18 28.43 -3.13 2.25
N LYS A 19 28.70 -2.03 1.54
CA LYS A 19 27.66 -1.10 1.08
C LYS A 19 26.75 -1.89 0.17
N SER A 20 25.70 -2.43 0.76
CA SER A 20 24.55 -2.94 0.05
C SER A 20 24.18 -1.92 -1.03
N PRO A 21 23.96 -2.31 -2.30
CA PRO A 21 23.57 -1.38 -3.38
C PRO A 21 22.20 -0.73 -3.16
N TRP A 22 21.59 -0.96 -2.00
CA TRP A 22 20.27 -0.54 -1.56
C TRP A 22 20.42 0.50 -0.44
N PRO A 23 19.69 1.63 -0.49
CA PRO A 23 19.58 2.51 0.66
C PRO A 23 19.06 1.72 1.85
N GLU A 24 19.67 1.88 3.02
CA GLU A 24 19.27 1.14 4.23
C GLU A 24 17.77 1.32 4.54
N ALA A 25 17.24 2.53 4.33
CA ALA A 25 15.83 2.85 4.45
C ALA A 25 14.92 2.03 3.49
N ALA A 26 15.41 1.66 2.30
CA ALA A 26 14.66 0.82 1.36
C ALA A 26 14.58 -0.64 1.85
N VAL A 27 15.64 -1.14 2.49
CA VAL A 27 15.65 -2.47 3.12
C VAL A 27 14.67 -2.50 4.29
N TYR A 28 14.71 -1.51 5.17
CA TYR A 28 13.75 -1.41 6.27
C TYR A 28 12.32 -1.25 5.77
N ALA A 29 12.06 -0.41 4.76
CA ALA A 29 10.75 -0.27 4.15
C ALA A 29 10.23 -1.62 3.60
N MET A 30 11.07 -2.37 2.90
CA MET A 30 10.68 -3.71 2.40
C MET A 30 10.42 -4.70 3.54
N GLY A 31 11.24 -4.68 4.59
CA GLY A 31 11.06 -5.54 5.76
C GLY A 31 9.73 -5.30 6.45
N VAL A 32 9.40 -4.04 6.75
CA VAL A 32 8.13 -3.71 7.42
C VAL A 32 6.92 -3.95 6.51
N TRP A 33 7.02 -3.71 5.20
CA TRP A 33 5.95 -4.06 4.26
C TRP A 33 5.75 -5.57 4.12
N ALA A 34 6.83 -6.36 4.19
CA ALA A 34 6.72 -7.82 4.20
C ALA A 34 6.04 -8.33 5.48
N VAL A 35 6.35 -7.73 6.64
CA VAL A 35 5.64 -8.03 7.91
C VAL A 35 4.17 -7.64 7.81
N ALA A 36 3.86 -6.45 7.28
CA ALA A 36 2.48 -6.02 7.08
C ALA A 36 1.70 -6.98 6.16
N LEU A 37 2.30 -7.39 5.04
CA LEU A 37 1.72 -8.36 4.12
C LEU A 37 1.51 -9.73 4.77
N GLY A 38 2.50 -10.21 5.54
CA GLY A 38 2.39 -11.48 6.27
C GLY A 38 1.28 -11.46 7.30
N ALA A 39 1.20 -10.40 8.11
CA ALA A 39 0.14 -10.20 9.08
C ALA A 39 -1.24 -10.12 8.40
N GLU A 40 -1.36 -9.43 7.27
CA GLU A 40 -2.61 -9.33 6.51
C GLU A 40 -3.06 -10.68 5.95
N VAL A 41 -2.14 -11.54 5.51
CA VAL A 41 -2.48 -12.91 5.09
C VAL A 41 -3.06 -13.70 6.25
N VAL A 42 -2.45 -13.62 7.44
CA VAL A 42 -2.97 -14.31 8.63
C VAL A 42 -4.34 -13.76 9.02
N HIS A 43 -4.51 -12.43 9.03
CA HIS A 43 -5.79 -11.77 9.26
C HIS A 43 -6.87 -12.28 8.27
N GLN A 44 -6.55 -12.37 6.98
CA GLN A 44 -7.51 -12.84 5.98
C GLN A 44 -7.95 -14.29 6.21
N ILE A 45 -7.01 -15.15 6.64
CA ILE A 45 -7.32 -16.54 7.01
C ILE A 45 -8.24 -16.55 8.24
N LEU A 46 -7.94 -15.75 9.26
CA LEU A 46 -8.76 -15.65 10.47
C LEU A 46 -10.17 -15.14 10.16
N GLN A 47 -10.31 -14.15 9.27
CA GLN A 47 -11.61 -13.64 8.84
C GLN A 47 -12.44 -14.69 8.10
N VAL A 48 -11.82 -15.53 7.27
CA VAL A 48 -12.51 -16.67 6.64
C VAL A 48 -12.97 -17.68 7.69
N ILE A 49 -12.11 -18.01 8.67
CA ILE A 49 -12.46 -18.92 9.77
C ILE A 49 -13.63 -18.34 10.59
N LEU A 50 -13.54 -17.06 10.98
CA LEU A 50 -14.60 -16.37 11.71
C LEU A 50 -15.91 -16.32 10.93
N GLY A 51 -15.87 -16.11 9.62
CA GLY A 51 -17.06 -16.15 8.77
C GLY A 51 -17.70 -17.54 8.72
N ILE A 52 -16.88 -18.61 8.72
CA ILE A 52 -17.38 -19.99 8.77
C ILE A 52 -17.97 -20.32 10.15
N LEU A 53 -17.33 -19.89 11.23
CA LEU A 53 -17.79 -20.10 12.61
C LEU A 53 -19.08 -19.32 12.90
N ASN A 54 -19.21 -18.10 12.36
CA ASN A 54 -20.40 -17.25 12.55
C ASN A 54 -21.44 -17.41 11.44
N ARG A 55 -21.46 -18.58 10.79
CA ARG A 55 -22.36 -18.89 9.68
C ARG A 55 -23.83 -18.64 10.01
N ASP A 56 -24.28 -19.08 11.19
CA ASP A 56 -25.69 -18.99 11.57
C ASP A 56 -26.11 -17.52 11.79
N VAL A 57 -25.22 -16.72 12.39
CA VAL A 57 -25.39 -15.28 12.53
C VAL A 57 -25.49 -14.60 11.17
N MET A 58 -24.62 -14.96 10.22
CA MET A 58 -24.67 -14.38 8.86
C MET A 58 -25.92 -14.78 8.09
N VAL A 59 -26.38 -16.03 8.21
CA VAL A 59 -27.65 -16.48 7.61
C VAL A 59 -28.82 -15.73 8.23
N ALA A 60 -28.82 -15.51 9.55
CA ALA A 60 -29.86 -14.73 10.22
C ALA A 60 -29.86 -13.26 9.77
N GLN A 61 -28.69 -12.64 9.61
CA GLN A 61 -28.56 -11.28 9.08
C GLN A 61 -29.04 -11.18 7.63
N MET A 62 -28.63 -12.13 6.77
CA MET A 62 -29.06 -12.19 5.38
C MET A 62 -30.57 -12.45 5.26
N SER A 63 -31.11 -13.31 6.12
CA SER A 63 -32.55 -13.55 6.22
C SER A 63 -33.29 -12.25 6.55
N LYS A 64 -32.85 -11.52 7.58
CA LYS A 64 -33.41 -10.21 7.92
C LYS A 64 -33.33 -9.23 6.76
N PHE A 65 -32.21 -9.18 6.05
CA PHE A 65 -32.02 -8.25 4.93
C PHE A 65 -32.90 -8.59 3.71
N LEU A 66 -33.00 -9.85 3.32
CA LEU A 66 -33.76 -10.27 2.14
C LEU A 66 -35.26 -10.36 2.39
N ARG A 67 -35.66 -10.71 3.62
CA ARG A 67 -37.06 -10.97 3.99
C ARG A 67 -37.66 -9.86 4.85
N ASP A 68 -37.07 -8.67 4.84
CA ASP A 68 -37.52 -7.53 5.65
C ASP A 68 -38.96 -7.12 5.29
N GLU A 69 -39.27 -7.08 3.99
CA GLU A 69 -40.59 -6.69 3.48
C GLU A 69 -41.54 -7.89 3.29
N ASP A 70 -41.02 -9.05 2.88
CA ASP A 70 -41.80 -10.28 2.69
C ASP A 70 -41.04 -11.51 3.24
N PRO A 71 -41.52 -12.08 4.36
CA PRO A 71 -40.95 -13.27 5.00
C PRO A 71 -40.86 -14.50 4.08
N THR A 72 -41.65 -14.56 3.01
CA THR A 72 -41.82 -15.74 2.16
C THR A 72 -41.26 -15.57 0.74
N ALA A 73 -40.88 -14.34 0.35
CA ALA A 73 -40.42 -14.04 -1.01
C ALA A 73 -39.17 -14.83 -1.43
N TYR A 74 -38.31 -15.19 -0.48
CA TYR A 74 -37.06 -15.91 -0.74
C TYR A 74 -37.04 -17.27 -0.07
N SER A 75 -36.50 -18.28 -0.73
CA SER A 75 -36.35 -19.63 -0.14
C SER A 75 -35.17 -19.68 0.85
N ASP A 76 -35.25 -20.56 1.85
CA ASP A 76 -34.15 -20.74 2.82
C ASP A 76 -32.84 -21.17 2.15
N GLY A 77 -32.94 -21.95 1.08
CA GLY A 77 -31.79 -22.35 0.28
C GLY A 77 -31.10 -21.16 -0.38
N LEU A 78 -31.87 -20.21 -0.91
CA LEU A 78 -31.34 -19.00 -1.53
C LEU A 78 -30.71 -18.06 -0.49
N VAL A 79 -31.34 -17.89 0.68
CA VAL A 79 -30.77 -17.09 1.79
C VAL A 79 -29.42 -17.66 2.24
N ARG A 80 -29.32 -18.98 2.43
CA ARG A 80 -28.07 -19.66 2.81
C ARG A 80 -27.00 -19.55 1.74
N LEU A 81 -27.37 -19.76 0.47
CA LEU A 81 -26.44 -19.62 -0.66
C LEU A 81 -25.88 -18.20 -0.73
N SER A 82 -26.72 -17.18 -0.61
CA SER A 82 -26.32 -15.77 -0.62
C SER A 82 -25.38 -15.43 0.54
N ALA A 83 -25.63 -15.96 1.74
CA ALA A 83 -24.73 -15.79 2.88
C ALA A 83 -23.33 -16.39 2.61
N TYR A 84 -23.26 -17.62 2.07
CA TYR A 84 -21.96 -18.23 1.73
C TYR A 84 -21.24 -17.52 0.60
N LEU A 85 -22.00 -17.11 -0.43
CA LEU A 85 -21.44 -16.38 -1.55
C LEU A 85 -20.86 -15.05 -1.08
N SER A 86 -21.52 -14.37 -0.14
CA SER A 86 -21.01 -13.13 0.46
C SER A 86 -19.68 -13.34 1.20
N ILE A 87 -19.57 -14.38 2.03
CA ILE A 87 -18.32 -14.72 2.73
C ILE A 87 -17.21 -15.01 1.71
N GLY A 88 -17.48 -15.88 0.74
CA GLY A 88 -16.51 -16.28 -0.28
C GLY A 88 -16.08 -15.12 -1.17
N PHE A 89 -17.03 -14.27 -1.58
CA PHE A 89 -16.76 -13.11 -2.43
C PHE A 89 -15.96 -12.05 -1.69
N SER A 90 -16.30 -11.76 -0.43
CA SER A 90 -15.54 -10.84 0.43
C SER A 90 -14.10 -11.33 0.60
N ALA A 91 -13.92 -12.62 0.89
CA ALA A 91 -12.60 -13.22 1.01
C ALA A 91 -11.81 -13.14 -0.31
N PHE A 92 -12.46 -13.46 -1.44
CA PHE A 92 -11.84 -13.36 -2.76
C PHE A 92 -11.33 -11.95 -3.05
N VAL A 93 -12.18 -10.93 -2.85
CA VAL A 93 -11.80 -9.52 -3.06
C VAL A 93 -10.61 -9.15 -2.19
N ALA A 94 -10.60 -9.56 -0.92
CA ALA A 94 -9.49 -9.28 -0.02
C ALA A 94 -8.18 -9.97 -0.46
N PHE A 95 -8.24 -11.22 -0.93
CA PHE A 95 -7.07 -11.90 -1.51
C PHE A 95 -6.56 -11.24 -2.80
N VAL A 96 -7.46 -10.70 -3.63
CA VAL A 96 -7.07 -9.90 -4.82
C VAL A 96 -6.32 -8.64 -4.39
N ILE A 97 -6.82 -7.92 -3.39
CA ILE A 97 -6.15 -6.72 -2.84
C ILE A 97 -4.77 -7.08 -2.27
N LEU A 98 -4.67 -8.17 -1.51
CA LEU A 98 -3.42 -8.74 -1.02
C LEU A 98 -2.44 -9.05 -2.16
N GLY A 99 -2.91 -9.67 -3.24
CA GLY A 99 -2.12 -9.96 -4.43
C GLY A 99 -1.59 -8.71 -5.12
N VAL A 100 -2.43 -7.66 -5.22
CA VAL A 100 -2.01 -6.34 -5.73
C VAL A 100 -0.93 -5.73 -4.84
N LEU A 101 -1.08 -5.79 -3.51
CA LEU A 101 -0.10 -5.26 -2.57
C LEU A 101 1.24 -6.00 -2.67
N ALA A 102 1.20 -7.34 -2.75
CA ALA A 102 2.37 -8.16 -2.97
C ALA A 102 3.07 -7.82 -4.30
N TRP A 103 2.31 -7.67 -5.38
CA TRP A 103 2.84 -7.27 -6.68
C TRP A 103 3.47 -5.88 -6.65
N MET A 104 2.86 -4.92 -5.96
CA MET A 104 3.45 -3.59 -5.81
C MET A 104 4.76 -3.62 -5.03
N LEU A 105 4.87 -4.48 -4.02
CA LEU A 105 6.11 -4.67 -3.28
C LEU A 105 7.22 -5.24 -4.18
N THR A 106 6.89 -6.15 -5.11
CA THR A 106 7.86 -6.65 -6.10
C THR A 106 8.26 -5.57 -7.11
N LEU A 107 7.33 -4.72 -7.55
CA LEU A 107 7.63 -3.58 -8.44
C LEU A 107 8.53 -2.55 -7.75
N PHE A 108 8.32 -2.30 -6.46
CA PHE A 108 9.15 -1.42 -5.65
C PHE A 108 10.58 -1.98 -5.50
N ARG A 109 10.72 -3.30 -5.33
CA ARG A 109 12.02 -3.98 -5.29
C ARG A 109 12.77 -3.95 -6.63
N ALA A 110 12.06 -4.12 -7.74
CA ALA A 110 12.65 -4.29 -9.07
C ALA A 110 13.13 -3.00 -9.77
N LYS A 111 13.05 -1.82 -9.12
CA LYS A 111 13.26 -0.50 -9.77
C LYS A 111 12.49 -0.36 -11.09
N HIS A 112 11.31 -0.96 -11.16
CA HIS A 112 10.53 -0.95 -12.39
C HIS A 112 10.09 0.48 -12.72
N LYS A 113 9.78 0.76 -13.99
CA LYS A 113 9.27 2.09 -14.45
C LYS A 113 8.05 2.60 -13.68
N TRP A 114 7.37 1.73 -12.93
CA TRP A 114 6.18 2.02 -12.12
C TRP A 114 6.48 2.06 -10.60
N ALA A 115 7.75 2.05 -10.18
CA ALA A 115 8.13 2.09 -8.76
C ALA A 115 7.59 3.33 -8.03
N GLY A 116 7.51 4.48 -8.72
CA GLY A 116 6.85 5.68 -8.21
C GLY A 116 5.36 5.47 -7.92
N THR A 117 4.62 4.86 -8.85
CA THR A 117 3.20 4.51 -8.66
C THR A 117 3.01 3.52 -7.51
N ALA A 118 3.86 2.47 -7.45
CA ALA A 118 3.83 1.50 -6.36
C ALA A 118 4.03 2.18 -5.00
N ARG A 119 4.98 3.12 -4.88
CA ARG A 119 5.21 3.89 -3.65
C ARG A 119 4.00 4.72 -3.22
N ARG A 120 3.34 5.42 -4.15
CA ARG A 120 2.13 6.23 -3.85
C ARG A 120 0.96 5.36 -3.42
N LEU A 121 0.80 4.21 -4.06
CA LEU A 121 -0.29 3.31 -3.72
C LEU A 121 0.00 2.57 -2.40
N LEU A 122 1.27 2.23 -2.10
CA LEU A 122 1.69 1.78 -0.76
C LEU A 122 1.43 2.85 0.31
N PHE A 123 1.60 4.14 0.00
CA PHE A 123 1.21 5.23 0.90
C PHE A 123 -0.29 5.19 1.24
N ILE A 124 -1.15 5.03 0.23
CA ILE A 124 -2.61 4.89 0.40
C ILE A 124 -2.92 3.67 1.27
N PHE A 125 -2.30 2.52 0.99
CA PHE A 125 -2.48 1.31 1.79
C PHE A 125 -2.04 1.50 3.23
N GLY A 126 -0.92 2.18 3.49
CA GLY A 126 -0.47 2.46 4.85
C GLY A 126 -1.43 3.35 5.62
N LEU A 127 -2.02 4.35 4.96
CA LEU A 127 -3.07 5.18 5.57
C LEU A 127 -4.33 4.36 5.89
N TYR A 128 -4.73 3.49 4.96
CA TYR A 128 -5.84 2.56 5.17
C TYR A 128 -5.58 1.61 6.36
N TYR A 129 -4.38 1.04 6.46
CA TYR A 129 -3.97 0.20 7.58
C TYR A 129 -3.99 0.97 8.92
N ALA A 130 -3.50 2.21 8.94
CA ALA A 130 -3.53 3.05 10.13
C ALA A 130 -4.97 3.35 10.57
N LEU A 131 -5.85 3.70 9.63
CA LEU A 131 -7.28 3.89 9.91
C LEU A 131 -7.93 2.60 10.41
N ARG A 132 -7.59 1.46 9.81
CA ARG A 132 -8.15 0.15 10.18
C ARG A 132 -7.83 -0.23 11.63
N VAL A 133 -6.65 0.11 12.14
CA VAL A 133 -6.32 -0.11 13.57
C VAL A 133 -7.29 0.59 14.50
N VAL A 134 -7.80 1.77 14.13
CA VAL A 134 -8.81 2.46 14.95
C VAL A 134 -10.08 1.63 15.05
N PHE A 135 -10.50 0.97 13.95
CA PHE A 135 -11.69 0.12 13.94
C PHE A 135 -11.58 -1.10 14.84
N VAL A 136 -10.37 -1.65 15.07
CA VAL A 136 -10.16 -2.77 16.01
C VAL A 136 -10.71 -2.47 17.41
N PHE A 137 -10.67 -1.20 17.84
CA PHE A 137 -11.19 -0.79 19.15
C PHE A 137 -12.67 -0.42 19.15
N VAL A 138 -13.27 -0.18 17.98
CA VAL A 138 -14.66 0.30 17.84
C VAL A 138 -15.62 -0.83 17.48
N THR A 139 -15.15 -1.83 16.74
CA THR A 139 -15.98 -2.97 16.34
C THR A 139 -15.99 -4.04 17.43
N SER A 140 -17.07 -4.10 18.21
CA SER A 140 -17.32 -5.22 19.13
C SER A 140 -18.07 -6.35 18.39
N PRO A 141 -17.68 -7.62 18.56
CA PRO A 141 -18.40 -8.77 18.01
C PRO A 141 -19.70 -9.02 18.79
N ALA A 142 -20.68 -8.12 18.66
CA ALA A 142 -21.99 -8.30 19.26
C ALA A 142 -22.74 -9.47 18.57
N GLY A 143 -23.04 -10.52 19.32
CA GLY A 143 -23.82 -11.67 18.82
C GLY A 143 -23.01 -12.66 17.98
N SER A 144 -21.71 -12.85 18.28
CA SER A 144 -20.88 -13.87 17.65
C SER A 144 -20.91 -15.19 18.43
N ASP A 145 -20.96 -16.32 17.71
CA ASP A 145 -20.77 -17.66 18.26
C ASP A 145 -19.30 -18.10 18.29
N ALA A 146 -18.39 -17.27 17.75
CA ALA A 146 -16.97 -17.57 17.73
C ALA A 146 -16.29 -17.21 19.06
N PRO A 147 -15.22 -17.92 19.46
CA PRO A 147 -14.56 -17.66 20.73
C PRO A 147 -13.91 -16.26 20.81
N ASP A 148 -14.09 -15.56 21.94
CA ASP A 148 -13.55 -14.20 22.17
C ASP A 148 -12.02 -14.10 21.98
N TRP A 149 -11.28 -15.15 22.36
CA TRP A 149 -9.83 -15.18 22.19
C TRP A 149 -9.40 -15.12 20.72
N LEU A 150 -10.24 -15.60 19.80
CA LEU A 150 -9.96 -15.58 18.36
C LEU A 150 -10.06 -14.15 17.82
N PHE A 151 -11.04 -13.38 18.28
CA PHE A 151 -11.17 -11.95 17.97
C PHE A 151 -10.01 -11.13 18.56
N ALA A 152 -9.58 -11.45 19.78
CA ALA A 152 -8.43 -10.79 20.39
C ALA A 152 -7.14 -11.03 19.59
N ILE A 153 -6.91 -12.28 19.15
CA ILE A 153 -5.76 -12.62 18.29
C ILE A 153 -5.83 -11.87 16.96
N ASP A 154 -6.99 -11.86 16.30
CA ASP A 154 -7.19 -11.14 15.04
C ASP A 154 -6.89 -9.63 15.20
N GLY A 155 -7.43 -9.01 16.26
CA GLY A 155 -7.17 -7.60 16.58
C GLY A 155 -5.69 -7.30 16.83
N MET A 156 -4.97 -8.18 17.55
CA MET A 156 -3.52 -8.03 17.76
C MET A 156 -2.74 -8.08 16.43
N ILE A 157 -3.10 -9.00 15.54
CA ILE A 157 -2.47 -9.12 14.21
C ILE A 157 -2.76 -7.88 13.36
N GLN A 158 -3.98 -7.36 13.40
CA GLN A 158 -4.35 -6.12 12.72
C GLN A 158 -3.55 -4.92 13.23
N ILE A 159 -3.31 -4.81 14.54
CA ILE A 159 -2.46 -3.76 15.13
C ILE A 159 -1.03 -3.87 14.60
N VAL A 160 -0.46 -5.08 14.57
CA VAL A 160 0.88 -5.32 14.02
C VAL A 160 0.95 -4.92 12.55
N ALA A 161 -0.03 -5.34 11.73
CA ALA A 161 -0.12 -4.96 10.32
C ALA A 161 -0.22 -3.43 10.15
N GLY A 162 -1.02 -2.78 10.99
CA GLY A 162 -1.20 -1.33 11.02
C GLY A 162 0.08 -0.56 11.30
N VAL A 163 0.77 -0.92 12.38
CA VAL A 163 2.05 -0.31 12.77
C VAL A 163 3.10 -0.56 11.69
N ALA A 164 3.17 -1.78 11.15
CA ALA A 164 4.09 -2.13 10.07
C ALA A 164 3.82 -1.33 8.78
N GLY A 165 2.54 -1.15 8.41
CA GLY A 165 2.13 -0.31 7.29
C GLY A 165 2.50 1.16 7.51
N GLY A 166 2.28 1.70 8.71
CA GLY A 166 2.68 3.06 9.08
C GLY A 166 4.19 3.27 8.99
N LEU A 167 4.98 2.33 9.52
CA LEU A 167 6.44 2.35 9.39
C LEU A 167 6.89 2.20 7.94
N GLY A 168 6.19 1.39 7.14
CA GLY A 168 6.44 1.22 5.71
C GLY A 168 6.27 2.51 4.92
N VAL A 169 5.27 3.30 5.27
CA VAL A 169 5.07 4.64 4.71
C VAL A 169 6.14 5.61 5.18
N TYR A 170 6.49 5.58 6.46
CA TYR A 170 7.52 6.44 7.03
C TYR A 170 8.88 6.23 6.36
N PHE A 171 9.35 4.98 6.26
CA PHE A 171 10.60 4.66 5.58
C PHE A 171 10.52 4.87 4.06
N GLY A 172 9.38 4.53 3.45
CA GLY A 172 9.13 4.71 2.02
C GLY A 172 9.08 6.17 1.56
N SER A 173 8.86 7.11 2.48
CA SER A 173 8.80 8.56 2.20
C SER A 173 10.13 9.29 2.37
N ARG A 174 11.20 8.60 2.80
CA ARG A 174 12.52 9.20 2.98
C ARG A 174 13.15 9.56 1.62
N GLU A 175 13.81 10.72 1.53
CA GLU A 175 14.49 11.18 0.30
C GLU A 175 15.39 10.15 -0.40
N PRO A 176 16.22 9.35 0.32
CA PRO A 176 17.07 8.34 -0.32
C PRO A 176 16.25 7.29 -1.08
N VAL A 177 15.04 6.98 -0.62
CA VAL A 177 14.13 6.04 -1.27
C VAL A 177 13.49 6.65 -2.50
N ILE A 178 13.11 7.94 -2.45
CA ILE A 178 12.55 8.68 -3.59
C ILE A 178 13.59 8.85 -4.72
N LYS A 179 14.86 9.10 -4.34
CA LYS A 179 15.98 9.13 -5.30
C LYS A 179 16.24 7.75 -5.91
N TYR A 180 16.04 6.68 -5.14
CA TYR A 180 16.24 5.30 -5.57
C TYR A 180 15.16 4.79 -6.54
N THR A 181 13.90 5.22 -6.39
CA THR A 181 12.78 4.82 -7.28
C THR A 181 12.79 5.53 -8.64
N GLY A 182 13.72 6.46 -8.87
CA GLY A 182 13.90 7.14 -10.16
C GLY A 182 12.86 8.21 -10.49
N GLU A 183 12.00 8.62 -9.54
CA GLU A 183 10.96 9.64 -9.78
C GLU A 183 11.54 10.98 -10.27
N TYR A 184 12.74 11.37 -9.80
CA TYR A 184 13.39 12.61 -10.24
C TYR A 184 13.82 12.60 -11.71
N GLU A 185 14.20 11.46 -12.28
CA GLU A 185 14.61 11.39 -13.68
C GLU A 185 13.42 11.48 -14.64
N GLN A 186 12.29 10.88 -14.27
CA GLN A 186 11.04 10.99 -15.04
C GLN A 186 10.50 12.43 -15.01
N ILE A 187 10.46 13.06 -13.83
CA ILE A 187 10.00 14.46 -13.67
C ILE A 187 10.90 15.41 -14.46
N ARG A 188 12.23 15.20 -14.43
CA ARG A 188 13.18 16.04 -15.19
C ARG A 188 13.03 15.88 -16.71
N LYS A 189 12.72 14.68 -17.20
CA LYS A 189 12.41 14.45 -18.62
C LYS A 189 11.10 15.14 -19.01
N LEU A 190 10.05 14.99 -18.19
CA LEU A 190 8.76 15.65 -18.43
C LEU A 190 8.87 17.18 -18.45
N GLN A 191 9.65 17.77 -17.53
CA GLN A 191 9.91 19.21 -17.52
C GLN A 191 10.61 19.69 -18.79
N LYS A 192 11.61 18.94 -19.26
CA LYS A 192 12.29 19.26 -20.52
C LYS A 192 11.36 19.17 -21.72
N GLU A 193 10.52 18.14 -21.79
CA GLU A 193 9.52 18.00 -22.87
C GLU A 193 8.49 19.14 -22.85
N LEU A 194 8.00 19.54 -21.67
CA LEU A 194 7.09 20.67 -21.51
C LEU A 194 7.74 22.01 -21.89
N GLU A 195 8.99 22.24 -21.49
CA GLU A 195 9.74 23.44 -21.87
C GLU A 195 9.99 23.50 -23.39
N GLU A 196 10.28 22.36 -24.03
CA GLU A 196 10.42 22.28 -25.49
C GLU A 196 9.10 22.53 -26.21
N GLU A 197 7.99 21.99 -25.70
CA GLU A 197 6.66 22.21 -26.28
C GLU A 197 6.20 23.67 -26.12
N GLN A 198 6.46 24.29 -24.95
CA GLN A 198 6.19 25.70 -24.73
C GLN A 198 7.01 26.60 -25.65
N LYS A 199 8.30 26.32 -25.82
CA LYS A 199 9.15 27.06 -26.77
C LYS A 199 8.62 26.95 -28.19
N LYS A 200 8.23 25.75 -28.64
CA LYS A 200 7.63 25.55 -29.97
C LYS A 200 6.34 26.36 -30.13
N ARG A 201 5.44 26.33 -29.15
CA ARG A 201 4.21 27.14 -29.17
C ARG A 201 4.48 28.64 -29.17
N GLU A 202 5.49 29.12 -28.43
CA GLU A 202 5.86 30.53 -28.44
C GLU A 202 6.47 30.97 -29.77
N GLU A 203 7.31 30.13 -30.38
CA GLU A 203 7.88 30.37 -31.71
C GLU A 203 6.79 30.36 -32.79
N GLU A 204 5.85 29.42 -32.72
CA GLU A 204 4.71 29.34 -33.64
C GLU A 204 3.82 30.58 -33.51
N LYS A 205 3.48 31.00 -32.29
CA LYS A 205 2.73 32.26 -32.05
C LYS A 205 3.46 33.49 -32.54
N LYS A 206 4.78 33.56 -32.39
CA LYS A 206 5.60 34.67 -32.90
C LYS A 206 5.59 34.71 -34.43
N ARG A 207 5.74 33.55 -35.08
CA ARG A 207 5.64 33.43 -36.55
C ARG A 207 4.27 33.85 -37.06
N GLU A 208 3.19 33.37 -36.45
CA GLU A 208 1.82 33.79 -36.81
C GLU A 208 1.60 35.29 -36.62
N ALA A 209 2.15 35.88 -35.56
CA ALA A 209 2.06 37.32 -35.32
C ALA A 209 2.87 38.15 -36.32
N GLU A 210 4.04 37.65 -36.76
CA GLU A 210 4.85 38.27 -37.80
C GLU A 210 4.22 38.16 -39.19
N GLU A 211 3.61 37.02 -39.53
CA GLU A 211 2.84 36.84 -40.77
C GLU A 211 1.63 37.78 -40.81
N LYS A 212 0.83 37.84 -39.73
CA LYS A 212 -0.29 38.78 -39.63
C LYS A 212 0.15 40.24 -39.76
N LYS A 213 1.29 40.62 -39.19
CA LYS A 213 1.84 41.98 -39.33
C LYS A 213 2.33 42.30 -40.75
N LYS A 214 2.79 41.30 -41.50
CA LYS A 214 3.18 41.47 -42.91
C LYS A 214 1.96 41.59 -43.83
N ASP A 215 0.88 40.88 -43.52
CA ASP A 215 -0.37 40.95 -44.30
C ASP A 215 -1.13 42.27 -44.09
N ASP A 216 -0.99 42.90 -42.92
CA ASP A 216 -1.64 44.19 -42.57
C ASP A 216 -0.80 45.44 -42.93
N ALA A 217 0.39 45.26 -43.53
CA ALA A 217 1.23 46.37 -43.95
C ALA A 217 0.68 47.03 -45.25
N PRO A 218 0.38 48.34 -45.27
CA PRO A 218 -0.17 48.99 -46.45
C PRO A 218 0.83 48.98 -47.61
N ARG A 219 0.36 48.52 -48.78
CA ARG A 219 1.10 48.52 -50.05
C ARG A 219 1.41 49.92 -50.56
#